data_AF-A0AAV5YZ17-F1
#
_entry.id   AF-A0AAV5YZ17-F1
#
_cell.length_a   1.000
_cell.length_b   1.000
_cell.length_c   1.000
_cell.angle_alpha   90.00
_cell.angle_beta   90.00
_cell.angle_gamma   90.00
#
_symmetry.space_group_name_H-M   'P 1'
#
loop_
_entity.id
_entity.type
_entity.pdbx_description
1 polymer ?
#
loop_
_entity_poly.entity_id
_entity_poly.type
_entity_poly.pdbx_seq_one_letter_code
_entity_poly.pdbx_strand_id
1 'polypeptide(L)'
;MAARCGAGAAVVVTVLLAVLLLAPGLGQAPFDDPGEGQHAEIAREMLGGSWIALRLNGVRYWDKPPLLYWLTATSFTMFGIDEWSARLPSLLGALLAVAGAALLGARLLGSAGGLLAGAALLSCALFAAFARYVRPETLFVAAIQWGFTGLLLGQAHAPVRDRGWAVFGCGALGVAALAKDPLGMLGPLAAVAVALALSGRLRPVRAWMPALGVVSLLVIGLGWYAVAAATEPSFLWYSVVDNHLLNVARMRVYP
;
A
#
# COMPACT_ATOMS: atom_id res chain seq x y z
N MET A 1 -17.38 7.79 -24.93
CA MET A 1 -17.02 9.03 -24.22
C MET A 1 -17.83 9.21 -22.92
N ALA A 2 -19.16 9.11 -22.96
CA ALA A 2 -20.03 9.23 -21.77
C ALA A 2 -19.67 8.30 -20.59
N ALA A 3 -19.36 7.02 -20.84
CA ALA A 3 -18.95 6.09 -19.79
C ALA A 3 -17.60 6.45 -19.13
N ARG A 4 -16.69 7.11 -19.86
CA ARG A 4 -15.40 7.59 -19.31
C ARG A 4 -15.60 8.87 -18.48
N CYS A 5 -16.47 9.77 -18.91
CA CYS A 5 -16.84 10.97 -18.15
C CYS A 5 -17.52 10.62 -16.83
N GLY A 6 -18.41 9.62 -16.82
CA GLY A 6 -19.09 9.15 -15.59
C GLY A 6 -18.16 8.52 -14.56
N ALA A 7 -17.11 7.81 -15.01
CA ALA A 7 -16.12 7.24 -14.10
C ALA A 7 -15.26 8.30 -13.40
N GLY A 8 -14.86 9.35 -14.12
CA GLY A 8 -14.11 10.46 -13.54
C GLY A 8 -14.91 11.20 -12.46
N ALA A 9 -16.18 11.50 -12.74
CA ALA A 9 -17.06 12.16 -11.77
C ALA A 9 -17.24 11.31 -10.50
N ALA A 10 -17.45 9.99 -10.63
CA ALA A 10 -17.61 9.10 -9.48
C ALA A 10 -16.37 9.10 -8.57
N VAL A 11 -15.17 9.00 -9.18
CA VAL A 11 -13.90 9.08 -8.44
C VAL A 11 -13.77 10.40 -7.70
N VAL A 12 -13.97 11.54 -8.40
CA VAL A 12 -13.86 12.87 -7.78
C VAL A 12 -14.82 13.01 -6.61
N VAL A 13 -16.09 12.65 -6.78
CA VAL A 13 -17.10 12.74 -5.71
C VAL A 13 -16.71 11.90 -4.50
N THR A 14 -16.30 10.64 -4.71
CA THR A 14 -15.90 9.76 -3.59
C THR A 14 -14.64 10.22 -2.88
N VAL A 15 -13.67 10.78 -3.61
CA VAL A 15 -12.44 11.32 -3.01
C VAL A 15 -12.75 12.60 -2.23
N LEU A 16 -13.59 13.49 -2.75
CA LEU A 16 -14.04 14.67 -2.01
C LEU A 16 -14.78 14.28 -0.72
N LEU A 17 -15.64 13.26 -0.79
CA LEU A 17 -16.29 12.71 0.40
C LEU A 17 -15.26 12.14 1.39
N ALA A 18 -14.27 11.39 0.92
CA ALA A 18 -13.19 10.87 1.75
C ALA A 18 -12.40 12.00 2.44
N VAL A 19 -12.04 13.06 1.72
CA VAL A 19 -11.37 14.23 2.30
C VAL A 19 -12.25 14.87 3.38
N LEU A 20 -13.53 15.09 3.09
CA LEU A 20 -14.48 15.69 4.04
C LEU A 20 -14.62 14.86 5.32
N LEU A 21 -14.54 13.53 5.24
CA LEU A 21 -14.72 12.64 6.39
C LEU A 21 -13.42 12.40 7.18
N LEU A 22 -12.27 12.38 6.51
CA LEU A 22 -11.02 11.90 7.10
C LEU A 22 -10.01 13.00 7.45
N ALA A 23 -10.03 14.13 6.73
CA ALA A 23 -9.08 15.22 6.93
C ALA A 23 -9.40 16.15 8.12
N PRO A 24 -10.68 16.44 8.48
CA PRO A 24 -10.95 17.34 9.60
C PRO A 24 -10.34 16.85 10.91
N GLY A 25 -9.64 17.76 11.59
CA GLY A 25 -8.97 17.46 12.86
C GLY A 25 -7.81 16.47 12.74
N LEU A 26 -7.24 16.24 11.54
CA LEU A 26 -5.99 15.51 11.38
C LEU A 26 -4.90 16.25 12.18
N GLY A 27 -4.33 15.62 13.21
CA GLY A 27 -3.33 16.23 14.09
C GLY A 27 -3.84 16.87 15.38
N GLN A 28 -5.16 17.01 15.57
CA GLN A 28 -5.67 17.60 16.83
C GLN A 28 -5.56 16.66 18.04
N ALA A 29 -5.59 15.35 17.79
CA ALA A 29 -5.33 14.37 18.84
C ALA A 29 -3.82 14.12 18.95
N PRO A 30 -3.27 14.00 20.17
CA PRO A 30 -1.88 13.58 20.34
C PRO A 30 -1.68 12.17 19.76
N PHE A 31 -0.43 11.75 19.58
CA PHE A 31 -0.15 10.37 19.18
C PHE A 31 -0.67 9.37 20.21
N ASP A 32 -1.27 8.29 19.70
CA ASP A 32 -1.51 7.08 20.49
C ASP A 32 -0.18 6.33 20.67
N ASP A 33 0.34 6.26 21.89
CA ASP A 33 1.65 5.67 22.21
C ASP A 33 1.49 4.24 22.77
N PRO A 34 2.28 3.23 22.33
CA PRO A 34 3.43 3.28 21.42
C PRO A 34 3.09 3.30 19.92
N GLY A 35 1.81 3.18 19.54
CA GLY A 35 1.39 2.83 18.18
C GLY A 35 1.83 3.81 17.09
N GLU A 36 1.52 5.10 17.25
CA GLU A 36 1.85 6.14 16.27
C GLU A 36 3.21 6.78 16.54
N GLY A 37 3.53 7.02 17.81
CA GLY A 37 4.76 7.66 18.25
C GLY A 37 6.00 6.90 17.76
N GLN A 38 5.98 5.57 17.82
CA GLN A 38 7.04 4.72 17.30
C GLN A 38 7.29 4.95 15.79
N HIS A 39 6.23 4.98 14.99
CA HIS A 39 6.36 5.16 13.55
C HIS A 39 6.81 6.57 13.18
N ALA A 40 6.28 7.58 13.87
CA ALA A 40 6.70 8.96 13.72
C ALA A 40 8.18 9.16 14.09
N GLU A 41 8.64 8.56 15.20
CA GLU A 41 10.03 8.67 15.65
C GLU A 41 11.01 8.00 14.68
N ILE A 42 10.67 6.81 14.15
CA ILE A 42 11.50 6.17 13.10
C ILE A 42 11.66 7.10 11.90
N ALA A 43 10.56 7.71 11.44
CA ALA A 43 10.59 8.65 10.32
C ALA A 43 11.35 9.94 10.66
N ARG A 44 11.34 10.39 11.92
CA ARG A 44 12.11 11.55 12.39
C ARG A 44 13.60 11.27 12.38
N GLU A 45 14.05 10.12 12.89
CA GLU A 45 15.46 9.71 12.89
C GLU A 45 16.04 9.61 11.47
N MET A 46 15.21 9.23 10.49
CA MET A 46 15.63 9.17 9.09
C MET A 46 16.08 10.51 8.51
N LEU A 47 15.57 11.64 9.01
CA LEU A 47 15.91 12.97 8.49
C LEU A 47 17.41 13.29 8.63
N GLY A 48 18.05 12.77 9.68
CA GLY A 48 19.48 12.88 9.93
C GLY A 48 20.25 11.56 9.77
N GLY A 49 19.58 10.52 9.29
CA GLY A 49 20.04 9.14 9.35
C GLY A 49 20.03 8.43 8.00
N SER A 50 19.87 7.10 8.05
CA SER A 50 19.83 6.26 6.86
C SER A 50 18.42 6.11 6.34
N TRP A 51 18.25 6.24 5.03
CA TRP A 51 17.00 5.93 4.32
C TRP A 51 16.83 4.44 4.00
N ILE A 52 17.87 3.64 4.26
CA ILE A 52 17.84 2.18 4.06
C ILE A 52 17.73 1.46 5.40
N ALA A 53 18.60 1.80 6.34
CA ALA A 53 18.71 1.16 7.65
C ALA A 53 17.95 1.97 8.70
N LEU A 54 16.66 1.66 8.83
CA LEU A 54 15.76 2.33 9.78
C LEU A 54 16.23 2.13 11.22
N ARG A 55 15.95 3.11 12.07
CA ARG A 55 16.27 3.08 13.49
C ARG A 55 15.11 3.61 14.32
N LEU A 56 15.00 3.10 15.55
CA LEU A 56 14.10 3.55 16.58
C LEU A 56 14.92 3.75 17.86
N ASN A 57 14.95 4.96 18.37
CA ASN A 57 15.77 5.36 19.51
C ASN A 57 17.25 4.95 19.32
N GLY A 58 17.78 5.14 18.11
CA GLY A 58 19.15 4.77 17.73
C GLY A 58 19.39 3.27 17.50
N VAL A 59 18.45 2.39 17.84
CA VAL A 59 18.54 0.93 17.62
C VAL A 59 18.00 0.57 16.25
N ARG A 60 18.64 -0.39 15.56
CA ARG A 60 18.20 -0.83 14.22
C ARG A 60 16.78 -1.40 14.27
N TYR A 61 15.95 -0.98 13.32
CA TYR A 61 14.56 -1.41 13.18
C TYR A 61 14.36 -2.08 11.81
N TRP A 62 14.09 -3.39 11.80
CA TRP A 62 13.93 -4.18 10.57
C TRP A 62 12.58 -4.91 10.48
N ASP A 63 11.64 -4.60 11.38
CA ASP A 63 10.36 -5.29 11.45
C ASP A 63 9.42 -4.97 10.29
N LYS A 64 9.57 -3.77 9.73
CA LYS A 64 8.73 -3.26 8.64
C LYS A 64 9.57 -2.62 7.53
N PRO A 65 9.13 -2.72 6.27
CA PRO A 65 9.79 -2.09 5.15
C PRO A 65 9.51 -0.58 5.13
N PRO A 66 10.18 0.18 4.25
CA PRO A 66 10.46 1.58 4.52
C PRO A 66 9.37 2.55 4.04
N LEU A 67 8.34 2.11 3.28
CA LEU A 67 7.49 3.03 2.53
C LEU A 67 6.78 4.07 3.41
N LEU A 68 6.19 3.63 4.53
CA LEU A 68 5.55 4.56 5.48
C LEU A 68 6.56 5.61 5.92
N TYR A 69 7.73 5.17 6.39
CA TYR A 69 8.76 6.05 6.93
C TYR A 69 9.35 6.99 5.89
N TRP A 70 9.53 6.55 4.65
CA TRP A 70 9.93 7.41 3.53
C TRP A 70 8.94 8.54 3.29
N LEU A 71 7.65 8.21 3.25
CA LEU A 71 6.59 9.19 3.01
C LEU A 71 6.42 10.12 4.22
N THR A 72 6.49 9.59 5.45
CA THR A 72 6.39 10.37 6.68
C THR A 72 7.60 11.30 6.84
N ALA A 73 8.82 10.83 6.62
CA ALA A 73 10.02 11.67 6.63
C ALA A 73 9.94 12.77 5.57
N THR A 74 9.47 12.44 4.36
CA THR A 74 9.23 13.44 3.31
C THR A 74 8.16 14.45 3.71
N SER A 75 7.11 14.00 4.40
CA SER A 75 6.08 14.91 4.94
C SER A 75 6.69 15.87 5.98
N PHE A 76 7.55 15.36 6.87
CA PHE A 76 8.26 16.19 7.84
C PHE A 76 9.20 17.21 7.20
N THR A 77 9.90 16.86 6.12
CA THR A 77 10.75 17.85 5.43
C THR A 77 9.95 18.96 4.77
N MET A 78 8.75 18.66 4.27
CA MET A 78 7.88 19.64 3.59
C MET A 78 7.08 20.50 4.55
N PHE A 79 6.63 19.95 5.67
CA PHE A 79 5.60 20.56 6.51
C PHE A 79 5.99 20.73 7.99
N GLY A 80 7.19 20.27 8.37
CA GLY A 80 7.61 20.22 9.77
C GLY A 80 7.15 18.95 10.49
N ILE A 81 7.76 18.69 11.65
CA ILE A 81 7.45 17.55 12.50
C ILE A 81 6.23 17.90 13.35
N ASP A 82 5.09 17.28 13.04
CA ASP A 82 3.81 17.49 13.70
C ASP A 82 2.94 16.24 13.54
N GLU A 83 1.93 16.08 14.38
CA GLU A 83 0.95 15.01 14.32
C GLU A 83 0.18 14.96 13.00
N TRP A 84 -0.21 16.11 12.43
CA TRP A 84 -0.94 16.10 11.16
C TRP A 84 -0.04 15.71 9.99
N SER A 85 1.20 16.19 9.97
CA SER A 85 2.16 15.88 8.91
C SER A 85 2.61 14.42 9.00
N ALA A 86 2.67 13.84 10.20
CA ALA A 86 2.95 12.42 10.40
C ALA A 86 1.84 11.51 9.83
N ARG A 87 0.58 11.93 9.97
CA ARG A 87 -0.62 11.18 9.52
C ARG A 87 -0.97 11.41 8.06
N LEU A 88 -0.39 12.42 7.42
CA LEU A 88 -0.67 12.77 6.02
C LEU A 88 -0.44 11.60 5.05
N PRO A 89 0.66 10.81 5.12
CA PRO A 89 0.83 9.64 4.25
C PRO A 89 -0.30 8.62 4.37
N SER A 90 -0.78 8.34 5.59
CA SER A 90 -1.86 7.38 5.83
C SER A 90 -3.20 7.91 5.31
N LEU A 91 -3.45 9.22 5.44
CA LEU A 91 -4.61 9.87 4.80
C LEU A 91 -4.53 9.75 3.28
N LEU A 92 -3.39 10.08 2.67
CA LEU A 92 -3.19 9.97 1.22
C LEU A 92 -3.36 8.53 0.73
N GLY A 93 -2.87 7.54 1.48
CA GLY A 93 -3.12 6.14 1.22
C GLY A 93 -4.62 5.83 1.18
N ALA A 94 -5.40 6.33 2.14
CA ALA A 94 -6.84 6.12 2.16
C ALA A 94 -7.54 6.77 0.95
N LEU A 95 -7.17 7.99 0.60
CA LEU A 95 -7.71 8.68 -0.58
C LEU A 95 -7.40 7.91 -1.88
N LEU A 96 -6.18 7.39 -2.01
CA LEU A 96 -5.79 6.57 -3.16
C LEU A 96 -6.55 5.25 -3.22
N ALA A 97 -6.78 4.59 -2.08
CA ALA A 97 -7.57 3.37 -2.03
C ALA A 97 -9.02 3.62 -2.46
N VAL A 98 -9.65 4.69 -1.95
CA VAL A 98 -11.02 5.09 -2.34
C VAL A 98 -11.09 5.42 -3.84
N ALA A 99 -10.11 6.15 -4.37
CA ALA A 99 -10.04 6.46 -5.80
C ALA A 99 -9.93 5.19 -6.66
N GLY A 100 -9.09 4.23 -6.26
CA GLY A 100 -8.96 2.95 -6.95
C GLY A 100 -10.24 2.11 -6.90
N ALA A 101 -10.92 2.07 -5.75
CA ALA A 101 -12.22 1.42 -5.58
C ALA A 101 -13.30 2.04 -6.46
N ALA A 102 -13.43 3.37 -6.43
CA ALA A 102 -14.41 4.08 -7.22
C ALA A 102 -14.14 3.95 -8.72
N LEU A 103 -12.87 4.00 -9.14
CA LEU A 103 -12.51 3.83 -10.54
C LEU A 103 -12.86 2.42 -11.02
N LEU A 104 -12.44 1.38 -10.31
CA LEU A 104 -12.71 0.01 -10.70
C LEU A 104 -14.22 -0.28 -10.70
N GLY A 105 -14.93 0.13 -9.65
CA GLY A 105 -16.39 0.03 -9.57
C GLY A 105 -17.08 0.73 -10.72
N ALA A 106 -16.62 1.94 -11.08
CA ALA A 106 -17.19 2.68 -12.20
C ALA A 106 -16.95 2.01 -13.55
N ARG A 107 -15.79 1.37 -13.74
CA ARG A 107 -15.45 0.66 -14.97
C ARG A 107 -16.21 -0.66 -15.12
N LEU A 108 -16.59 -1.29 -14.01
CA LEU A 108 -17.30 -2.57 -14.03
C LEU A 108 -18.82 -2.41 -14.02
N LEU A 109 -19.34 -1.42 -13.29
CA LEU A 109 -20.76 -1.30 -12.95
C LEU A 109 -21.35 0.09 -13.27
N GLY A 110 -20.60 0.95 -13.95
CA GLY A 110 -21.02 2.33 -14.25
C GLY A 110 -20.85 3.28 -13.06
N SER A 111 -21.14 4.57 -13.28
CA SER A 111 -20.85 5.64 -12.29
C SER A 111 -21.44 5.36 -10.90
N ALA A 112 -22.68 4.86 -10.83
CA ALA A 112 -23.31 4.47 -9.56
C ALA A 112 -22.52 3.38 -8.82
N GLY A 113 -22.00 2.38 -9.55
CA GLY A 113 -21.14 1.34 -8.97
C GLY A 113 -19.81 1.88 -8.45
N GLY A 114 -19.25 2.91 -9.11
CA GLY A 114 -18.08 3.62 -8.59
C GLY A 114 -18.35 4.37 -7.29
N LEU A 115 -19.47 5.11 -7.24
CA LEU A 115 -19.91 5.79 -6.01
C LEU A 115 -20.13 4.79 -4.86
N LEU A 116 -20.83 3.69 -5.13
CA LEU A 116 -21.09 2.64 -4.14
C LEU A 116 -19.79 1.97 -3.66
N ALA A 117 -18.86 1.66 -4.56
CA ALA A 117 -17.59 1.04 -4.19
C ALA A 117 -16.74 1.96 -3.29
N GLY A 118 -16.63 3.24 -3.64
CA GLY A 118 -15.91 4.22 -2.82
C GLY A 118 -16.57 4.44 -1.45
N ALA A 119 -17.91 4.59 -1.43
CA ALA A 119 -18.67 4.75 -0.20
C ALA A 119 -18.62 3.51 0.70
N ALA A 120 -18.65 2.30 0.14
CA ALA A 120 -18.54 1.05 0.89
C ALA A 120 -17.18 0.90 1.57
N LEU A 121 -16.09 1.34 0.93
CA LEU A 121 -14.77 1.35 1.58
C LEU A 121 -14.72 2.40 2.72
N LEU A 122 -15.29 3.58 2.50
CA LEU A 122 -15.35 4.63 3.52
C LEU A 122 -16.21 4.26 4.73
N SER A 123 -17.24 3.42 4.55
CA SER A 123 -18.07 2.96 5.67
C SER A 123 -17.39 1.89 6.54
N CYS A 124 -16.24 1.37 6.14
CA CYS A 124 -15.44 0.49 6.98
C CYS A 124 -14.78 1.29 8.11
N ALA A 125 -15.32 1.18 9.32
CA ALA A 125 -14.85 1.93 10.49
C ALA A 125 -13.33 1.80 10.73
N LEU A 126 -12.77 0.60 10.58
CA LEU A 126 -11.34 0.36 10.77
C LEU A 126 -10.47 1.01 9.68
N PHE A 127 -10.97 1.07 8.44
CA PHE A 127 -10.27 1.77 7.36
C PHE A 127 -10.25 3.28 7.61
N ALA A 128 -11.39 3.86 8.01
CA ALA A 128 -11.48 5.26 8.38
C ALA A 128 -10.60 5.60 9.59
N ALA A 129 -10.51 4.71 10.58
CA ALA A 129 -9.60 4.85 11.71
C ALA A 129 -8.13 4.86 11.24
N PHE A 130 -7.69 3.85 10.47
CA PHE A 130 -6.30 3.78 10.00
C PHE A 130 -5.91 4.87 9.01
N ALA A 131 -6.86 5.54 8.35
CA ALA A 131 -6.59 6.75 7.58
C ALA A 131 -6.09 7.93 8.42
N ARG A 132 -6.34 7.88 9.74
CA ARG A 132 -5.98 8.94 10.70
C ARG A 132 -4.93 8.48 11.72
N TYR A 133 -4.34 7.32 11.50
CA TYR A 133 -3.24 6.79 12.32
C TYR A 133 -1.96 6.72 11.50
N VAL A 134 -0.80 7.02 12.10
CA VAL A 134 0.52 6.85 11.47
C VAL A 134 0.86 5.36 11.32
N ARG A 135 0.27 4.70 10.32
CA ARG A 135 0.46 3.26 10.08
C ARG A 135 0.37 2.91 8.59
N PRO A 136 0.95 1.76 8.16
CA PRO A 136 1.05 1.44 6.74
C PRO A 136 -0.22 0.85 6.11
N GLU A 137 -1.27 0.56 6.88
CA GLU A 137 -2.44 -0.20 6.42
C GLU A 137 -3.13 0.43 5.23
N THR A 138 -3.33 1.74 5.22
CA THR A 138 -4.04 2.42 4.12
C THR A 138 -3.18 2.50 2.86
N LEU A 139 -1.86 2.67 3.00
CA LEU A 139 -0.90 2.56 1.88
C LEU A 139 -0.92 1.16 1.28
N PHE A 140 -0.93 0.14 2.15
CA PHE A 140 -1.01 -1.26 1.76
C PHE A 140 -2.31 -1.58 1.02
N VAL A 141 -3.45 -1.15 1.56
CA VAL A 141 -4.77 -1.31 0.92
C VAL A 141 -4.83 -0.58 -0.41
N ALA A 142 -4.32 0.65 -0.50
CA ALA A 142 -4.27 1.39 -1.76
C ALA A 142 -3.46 0.67 -2.82
N ALA A 143 -2.28 0.16 -2.44
CA ALA A 143 -1.39 -0.56 -3.32
C ALA A 143 -2.03 -1.85 -3.87
N ILE A 144 -2.71 -2.62 -3.02
CA ILE A 144 -3.49 -3.80 -3.45
C ILE A 144 -4.64 -3.38 -4.37
N GLN A 145 -5.40 -2.35 -3.99
CA GLN A 145 -6.56 -1.90 -4.74
C GLN A 145 -6.19 -1.43 -6.15
N TRP A 146 -5.10 -0.67 -6.28
CA TRP A 146 -4.56 -0.27 -7.58
C TRP A 146 -3.90 -1.43 -8.33
N GLY A 147 -3.34 -2.40 -7.60
CA GLY A 147 -2.89 -3.67 -8.16
C GLY A 147 -3.99 -4.41 -8.90
N PHE A 148 -5.12 -4.66 -8.22
CA PHE A 148 -6.29 -5.28 -8.84
C PHE A 148 -6.91 -4.42 -9.94
N THR A 149 -7.00 -3.11 -9.73
CA THR A 149 -7.52 -2.19 -10.74
C THR A 149 -6.69 -2.27 -12.02
N GLY A 150 -5.37 -2.19 -11.93
CA GLY A 150 -4.48 -2.28 -13.09
C GLY A 150 -4.50 -3.65 -13.75
N LEU A 151 -4.45 -4.73 -12.98
CA LEU A 151 -4.51 -6.09 -13.53
C LEU A 151 -5.84 -6.36 -14.24
N LEU A 152 -6.98 -5.95 -13.69
CA LEU A 152 -8.29 -6.17 -14.32
C LEU A 152 -8.49 -5.28 -15.55
N LEU A 153 -8.11 -4.00 -15.48
CA LEU A 153 -8.23 -3.10 -16.63
C LEU A 153 -7.27 -3.46 -17.77
N GLY A 154 -6.08 -3.98 -17.47
CA GLY A 154 -5.14 -4.50 -18.47
C GLY A 154 -5.65 -5.76 -19.20
N GLN A 155 -6.74 -6.36 -18.70
CA GLN A 155 -7.39 -7.56 -19.23
C GLN A 155 -8.78 -7.27 -19.83
N ALA A 156 -9.30 -6.06 -19.62
CA ALA A 156 -10.59 -5.65 -20.16
C ALA A 156 -10.55 -5.69 -21.69
N HIS A 157 -11.57 -6.32 -22.29
CA HIS A 157 -11.64 -6.57 -23.72
C HIS A 157 -12.06 -5.30 -24.47
N ALA A 158 -11.09 -4.60 -25.07
CA ALA A 158 -11.25 -3.63 -26.15
C ALA A 158 -10.02 -3.78 -27.07
N PRO A 159 -10.02 -3.33 -28.34
CA PRO A 159 -9.31 -4.00 -29.45
C PRO A 159 -7.78 -4.15 -29.32
N VAL A 160 -7.16 -3.49 -28.34
CA VAL A 160 -5.78 -3.71 -27.92
C VAL A 160 -5.77 -3.84 -26.39
N ARG A 161 -5.17 -4.92 -25.87
CA ARG A 161 -4.84 -5.02 -24.43
C ARG A 161 -3.94 -3.84 -24.06
N ASP A 162 -4.42 -2.95 -23.20
CA ASP A 162 -3.58 -1.91 -22.63
C ASP A 162 -2.65 -2.53 -21.59
N ARG A 163 -1.52 -3.03 -22.09
CA ARG A 163 -0.48 -3.65 -21.25
C ARG A 163 0.08 -2.66 -20.23
N GLY A 164 -0.09 -1.35 -20.42
CA GLY A 164 0.31 -0.33 -19.46
C GLY A 164 -0.40 -0.49 -18.11
N TRP A 165 -1.70 -0.74 -18.10
CA TRP A 165 -2.46 -1.00 -16.87
C TRP A 165 -1.99 -2.25 -16.14
N ALA A 166 -1.65 -3.32 -16.87
CA ALA A 166 -1.13 -4.54 -16.26
C ALA A 166 0.27 -4.34 -15.65
N VAL A 167 1.15 -3.58 -16.32
CA VAL A 167 2.46 -3.20 -15.76
C VAL A 167 2.27 -2.35 -14.51
N PHE A 168 1.41 -1.33 -14.57
CA PHE A 168 1.09 -0.48 -13.43
C PHE A 168 0.53 -1.29 -12.25
N GLY A 169 -0.41 -2.22 -12.50
CA GLY A 169 -0.98 -3.07 -11.46
C GLY A 169 0.06 -3.97 -10.79
N CYS A 170 0.97 -4.55 -11.57
CA CYS A 170 2.11 -5.30 -11.01
C CYS A 170 3.01 -4.40 -10.15
N GLY A 171 3.34 -3.19 -10.61
CA GLY A 171 4.13 -2.24 -9.84
C GLY A 171 3.44 -1.83 -8.53
N ALA A 172 2.13 -1.61 -8.56
CA ALA A 172 1.34 -1.29 -7.36
C ALA A 172 1.36 -2.44 -6.35
N LEU A 173 1.29 -3.70 -6.78
CA LEU A 173 1.49 -4.84 -5.87
C LEU A 173 2.92 -4.89 -5.30
N GLY A 174 3.91 -4.42 -6.05
CA GLY A 174 5.27 -4.23 -5.54
C GLY A 174 5.32 -3.19 -4.41
N VAL A 175 4.60 -2.08 -4.58
CA VAL A 175 4.43 -1.06 -3.52
C VAL A 175 3.76 -1.66 -2.29
N ALA A 176 2.83 -2.61 -2.44
CA ALA A 176 2.19 -3.28 -1.31
C ALA A 176 3.22 -4.04 -0.45
N ALA A 177 4.21 -4.67 -1.07
CA ALA A 177 5.30 -5.32 -0.35
C ALA A 177 6.23 -4.35 0.38
N LEU A 178 6.41 -3.15 -0.18
CA LEU A 178 7.18 -2.08 0.45
C LEU A 178 6.41 -1.36 1.56
N ALA A 179 5.08 -1.42 1.54
CA ALA A 179 4.23 -0.91 2.60
C ALA A 179 4.27 -1.78 3.85
N LYS A 180 4.27 -3.11 3.70
CA LYS A 180 4.06 -4.03 4.83
C LYS A 180 5.03 -5.20 4.91
N ASP A 181 5.05 -6.08 3.92
CA ASP A 181 5.90 -7.27 3.86
C ASP A 181 5.80 -7.94 2.48
N PRO A 182 6.73 -8.82 2.07
CA PRO A 182 6.69 -9.45 0.74
C PRO A 182 5.47 -10.32 0.50
N LEU A 183 4.78 -10.82 1.54
CA LEU A 183 3.52 -11.56 1.35
C LEU A 183 2.41 -10.63 0.84
N GLY A 184 2.53 -9.33 1.09
CA GLY A 184 1.67 -8.29 0.58
C GLY A 184 1.53 -8.26 -0.95
N MET A 185 2.56 -8.64 -1.69
CA MET A 185 2.47 -8.76 -3.16
C MET A 185 1.93 -10.12 -3.60
N LEU A 186 2.14 -11.19 -2.80
CA LEU A 186 1.81 -12.57 -3.15
C LEU A 186 0.37 -12.95 -2.82
N GLY A 187 -0.13 -12.54 -1.65
CA GLY A 187 -1.47 -12.86 -1.16
C GLY A 187 -2.58 -12.47 -2.15
N PRO A 188 -2.60 -11.22 -2.66
CA PRO A 188 -3.57 -10.80 -3.69
C PRO A 188 -3.51 -11.64 -4.96
N LEU A 189 -2.30 -11.97 -5.45
CA LEU A 189 -2.12 -12.80 -6.64
C LEU A 189 -2.57 -14.24 -6.41
N ALA A 190 -2.27 -14.81 -5.25
CA ALA A 190 -2.69 -16.15 -4.87
C ALA A 190 -4.21 -16.24 -4.75
N ALA A 191 -4.87 -15.27 -4.11
CA ALA A 191 -6.33 -15.23 -4.00
C ALA A 191 -7.01 -15.21 -5.37
N VAL A 192 -6.52 -14.37 -6.29
CA VAL A 192 -7.04 -14.33 -7.68
C VAL A 192 -6.76 -15.63 -8.42
N ALA A 193 -5.55 -16.20 -8.28
CA ALA A 193 -5.21 -17.47 -8.90
C ALA A 193 -6.13 -18.60 -8.43
N VAL A 194 -6.40 -18.69 -7.12
CA VAL A 194 -7.33 -19.68 -6.55
C VAL A 194 -8.76 -19.45 -7.07
N ALA A 195 -9.27 -18.22 -7.07
CA ALA A 195 -10.61 -17.93 -7.59
C ALA A 195 -10.75 -18.28 -9.08
N LEU A 196 -9.71 -18.02 -9.89
CA LEU A 196 -9.68 -18.41 -11.29
C LEU A 196 -9.56 -19.94 -11.47
N ALA A 197 -8.83 -20.63 -10.59
CA ALA A 197 -8.73 -22.09 -10.57
C ALA A 197 -10.09 -22.73 -10.30
N LEU A 198 -10.75 -22.30 -9.24
CA LEU A 198 -12.06 -22.81 -8.83
C LEU A 198 -13.15 -22.51 -9.86
N SER A 199 -13.02 -21.44 -10.64
CA SER A 199 -13.95 -21.11 -11.74
C SER A 199 -13.59 -21.75 -13.09
N GLY A 200 -12.51 -22.54 -13.17
CA GLY A 200 -12.04 -23.14 -14.42
C GLY A 200 -11.54 -22.11 -15.45
N ARG A 201 -11.20 -20.90 -15.01
CA ARG A 201 -10.81 -19.75 -15.84
C ARG A 201 -9.33 -19.38 -15.69
N LEU A 202 -8.51 -20.28 -15.15
CA LEU A 202 -7.07 -20.10 -15.11
C LEU A 202 -6.54 -19.82 -16.51
N ARG A 203 -5.65 -18.84 -16.60
CA ARG A 203 -4.87 -18.57 -17.80
C ARG A 203 -3.40 -18.55 -17.43
N PRO A 204 -2.49 -18.75 -18.39
CA PRO A 204 -1.06 -18.62 -18.15
C PRO A 204 -0.73 -17.26 -17.51
N VAL A 205 0.26 -17.19 -16.61
CA VAL A 205 0.67 -15.95 -15.92
C VAL A 205 0.97 -14.81 -16.90
N ARG A 206 1.63 -15.12 -18.03
CA ARG A 206 1.89 -14.15 -19.13
C ARG A 206 0.64 -13.50 -19.70
N ALA A 207 -0.52 -14.14 -19.53
CA ALA A 207 -1.79 -13.63 -19.96
C ALA A 207 -2.28 -12.51 -19.04
N TRP A 208 -1.76 -12.35 -17.83
CA TRP A 208 -2.15 -11.31 -16.86
C TRP A 208 -1.01 -10.35 -16.55
N MET A 209 0.20 -10.89 -16.43
CA MET A 209 1.40 -10.16 -16.04
C MET A 209 2.39 -10.13 -17.21
N PRO A 210 2.51 -9.00 -17.94
CA PRO A 210 3.55 -8.86 -18.95
C PRO A 210 4.94 -8.92 -18.28
N ALA A 211 5.98 -9.26 -19.04
CA ALA A 211 7.35 -9.37 -18.51
C ALA A 211 7.80 -8.10 -17.77
N LEU A 212 7.55 -6.92 -18.35
CA LEU A 212 7.81 -5.63 -17.69
C LEU A 212 7.02 -5.44 -16.39
N GLY A 213 5.80 -6.01 -16.32
CA GLY A 213 5.01 -6.02 -15.09
C GLY A 213 5.68 -6.85 -14.01
N VAL A 214 6.14 -8.06 -14.34
CA VAL A 214 6.89 -8.91 -13.41
C VAL A 214 8.17 -8.22 -12.94
N VAL A 215 8.92 -7.58 -13.86
CA VAL A 215 10.11 -6.79 -13.50
C VAL A 215 9.74 -5.66 -12.55
N SER A 216 8.68 -4.88 -12.84
CA SER A 216 8.24 -3.78 -11.97
C SER A 216 7.83 -4.25 -10.57
N LEU A 217 7.12 -5.38 -10.48
CA LEU A 217 6.72 -6.02 -9.22
C LEU A 217 7.93 -6.37 -8.36
N LEU A 218 8.91 -7.06 -8.96
CA LEU A 218 10.10 -7.54 -8.27
C LEU A 218 11.04 -6.41 -7.89
N VAL A 219 11.29 -5.45 -8.79
CA VAL A 219 12.19 -4.33 -8.52
C VAL A 219 11.63 -3.43 -7.42
N ILE A 220 10.34 -3.06 -7.49
CA ILE A 220 9.74 -2.20 -6.47
C ILE A 220 9.57 -2.97 -5.16
N GLY A 221 9.08 -4.20 -5.21
CA GLY A 221 8.73 -4.96 -4.02
C GLY A 221 9.91 -5.59 -3.28
N LEU A 222 10.99 -5.93 -3.98
CA LEU A 222 12.18 -6.57 -3.39
C LEU A 222 13.44 -5.68 -3.42
N GLY A 223 13.41 -4.54 -4.12
CA GLY A 223 14.59 -3.69 -4.28
C GLY A 223 15.17 -3.20 -2.96
N TRP A 224 14.33 -2.70 -2.05
CA TRP A 224 14.81 -2.30 -0.73
C TRP A 224 15.40 -3.48 0.07
N TYR A 225 14.75 -4.64 0.05
CA TYR A 225 15.26 -5.82 0.76
C TYR A 225 16.63 -6.26 0.23
N ALA A 226 16.84 -6.17 -1.09
CA ALA A 226 18.13 -6.48 -1.71
C ALA A 226 19.22 -5.49 -1.25
N VAL A 227 18.90 -4.19 -1.23
CA VAL A 227 19.84 -3.15 -0.77
C VAL A 227 20.11 -3.28 0.73
N ALA A 228 19.09 -3.50 1.55
CA ALA A 228 19.22 -3.73 2.98
C ALA A 228 20.07 -4.97 3.26
N ALA A 229 19.83 -6.09 2.58
CA ALA A 229 20.63 -7.30 2.71
C ALA A 229 22.11 -7.09 2.30
N ALA A 230 22.37 -6.25 1.29
CA ALA A 230 23.72 -5.96 0.84
C ALA A 230 24.48 -4.99 1.75
N THR A 231 23.76 -4.10 2.45
CA THR A 231 24.36 -3.05 3.30
C THR A 231 24.35 -3.40 4.78
N GLU A 232 23.52 -4.34 5.21
CA GLU A 232 23.30 -4.69 6.61
C GLU A 232 23.52 -6.18 6.88
N PRO A 233 24.70 -6.59 7.39
CA PRO A 233 25.08 -7.99 7.51
C PRO A 233 24.10 -8.89 8.27
N SER A 234 23.43 -8.36 9.30
CA SER A 234 22.48 -9.13 10.12
C SER A 234 21.02 -9.02 9.66
N PHE A 235 20.73 -8.25 8.60
CA PHE A 235 19.36 -8.00 8.14
C PHE A 235 18.64 -9.28 7.72
N LEU A 236 19.30 -10.15 6.94
CA LEU A 236 18.69 -11.39 6.46
C LEU A 236 18.40 -12.37 7.60
N TRP A 237 19.37 -12.54 8.51
CA TRP A 237 19.18 -13.39 9.68
C TRP A 237 18.01 -12.89 10.52
N TYR A 238 17.95 -11.58 10.81
CA TYR A 238 16.86 -11.01 11.57
C TYR A 238 15.52 -11.18 10.87
N SER A 239 15.44 -10.78 9.61
CA SER A 239 14.16 -10.75 8.87
C SER A 239 13.58 -12.15 8.66
N VAL A 240 14.42 -13.14 8.34
CA VAL A 240 13.97 -14.51 8.01
C VAL A 240 13.95 -15.40 9.25
N VAL A 241 15.02 -15.42 10.03
CA VAL A 241 15.14 -16.36 11.15
C VAL A 241 14.45 -15.82 12.38
N ASP A 242 14.86 -14.64 12.87
CA ASP A 242 14.34 -14.10 14.13
C ASP A 242 12.87 -13.68 14.04
N ASN A 243 12.56 -12.81 13.08
CA ASN A 243 11.25 -12.17 12.96
C ASN A 243 10.16 -13.10 12.39
N HIS A 244 10.52 -14.06 11.53
CA HIS A 244 9.56 -15.00 10.95
C HIS A 244 9.63 -16.39 11.60
N LEU A 245 10.75 -17.11 11.49
CA LEU A 245 10.81 -18.51 11.94
C LEU A 245 10.67 -18.65 13.46
N LEU A 246 11.48 -17.93 14.24
CA LEU A 246 11.45 -18.02 15.70
C LEU A 246 10.16 -17.43 16.28
N ASN A 247 9.65 -16.36 15.69
CA ASN A 247 8.38 -15.77 16.09
C ASN A 247 7.20 -16.74 15.88
N VAL A 248 7.10 -17.37 14.70
CA VAL A 248 6.05 -18.37 14.42
C VAL A 248 6.18 -19.58 15.35
N ALA A 249 7.41 -20.01 15.63
CA ALA A 249 7.67 -21.10 16.56
C ALA A 249 7.50 -20.72 18.05
N ARG A 250 7.20 -19.44 18.36
CA ARG A 250 7.16 -18.88 19.73
C ARG A 250 8.46 -19.11 20.51
N MET A 251 9.59 -19.18 19.81
CA MET A 251 10.93 -19.35 20.37
C MET A 251 11.75 -18.06 20.36
N ARG A 252 11.15 -16.94 19.94
CA ARG A 252 11.81 -15.63 19.93
C ARG A 252 12.01 -15.15 21.37
N VAL A 253 13.26 -14.83 21.71
CA VAL A 253 13.62 -14.27 23.02
C VAL A 253 13.90 -12.78 22.81
N TYR A 254 13.11 -11.93 23.45
CA TYR A 254 13.43 -10.50 23.49
C TYR A 254 14.57 -10.30 24.49
N PRO A 255 15.62 -9.54 24.14
CA PRO A 255 16.63 -9.12 25.10
C PRO A 255 16.04 -8.27 26.23
#